data_AF-A0A022XHJ6-F1
#
_entry.id   AF-A0A022XHJ6-F1
#
_cell.length_a   1.000
_cell.length_b   1.000
_cell.length_c   1.000
_cell.angle_alpha   90.00
_cell.angle_beta   90.00
_cell.angle_gamma   90.00
#
_symmetry.space_group_name_H-M   'P 1'
#
loop_
_entity.id
_entity.type
_entity.pdbx_description
1 polymer ?
#
loop_
_entity_poly.entity_id
_entity_poly.type
_entity_poly.pdbx_seq_one_letter_code
_entity_poly.pdbx_strand_id
1 'polypeptide(L)'
;MLLHHTLGNGDFNVFANMSAGISCSVAKLNDPRDAAAYIDSTLKECWVRSRPVYITLPVDMVKQKIEGKRLKTPIDLRLPDNDQEKEDYVVDTVLKYLHAAKRPAIIVDACAIRHRVLDEIHDLVSKSGLPTFVAPMGKGAVDETLPNYGGVYAGDGSTAQVREHIEASDLILSIGGIKSDFNTTGFTYRVSRLNTIDFHSNYMVVRYSEYPGVRMKGVLRKIINRMGKLNITAPPKQENVPEENPQFPAPTITHSWLWPNVGNWLQENDIVITETGTSSFGIWGTRFPKGVTAVSQVLWGSIGYSLGACQGAALATKEKMPRRIILFIGDGSFQLTVQEISTMIRNGLTPIM
;
A
#
# COMPACT_ATOMS: atom_id res chain seq x y z
N MET A 1 -14.07 -1.72 42.86
CA MET A 1 -14.55 -0.43 42.30
C MET A 1 -15.31 -0.74 41.02
N LEU A 2 -16.53 -0.21 40.87
CA LEU A 2 -17.34 -0.34 39.65
C LEU A 2 -17.44 1.04 39.01
N LEU A 3 -17.05 1.16 37.74
CA LEU A 3 -17.06 2.43 37.00
C LEU A 3 -17.95 2.32 35.76
N HIS A 4 -18.50 3.46 35.32
CA HIS A 4 -19.17 3.57 34.03
C HIS A 4 -18.17 3.30 32.87
N HIS A 5 -18.67 2.89 31.70
CA HIS A 5 -17.87 2.42 30.55
C HIS A 5 -16.99 1.18 30.85
N THR A 6 -17.40 0.33 31.80
CA THR A 6 -16.75 -0.95 32.09
C THR A 6 -17.74 -2.11 31.98
N LEU A 7 -17.25 -3.34 32.09
CA LEU A 7 -18.08 -4.54 32.16
C LEU A 7 -18.70 -4.77 33.55
N GLY A 8 -18.44 -3.90 34.53
CA GLY A 8 -18.98 -4.04 35.89
C GLY A 8 -18.42 -5.23 36.68
N ASN A 9 -17.29 -5.80 36.25
CA ASN A 9 -16.67 -6.98 36.86
C ASN A 9 -15.32 -6.70 37.56
N GLY A 10 -14.89 -5.44 37.59
CA GLY A 10 -13.61 -5.02 38.19
C GLY A 10 -12.37 -5.23 37.31
N ASP A 11 -12.50 -5.78 36.10
CA ASP A 11 -11.41 -5.89 35.14
C ASP A 11 -11.36 -4.68 34.19
N PHE A 12 -10.35 -3.82 34.41
CA PHE A 12 -10.10 -2.64 33.56
C PHE A 12 -9.15 -2.93 32.39
N ASN A 13 -8.63 -4.16 32.27
CA ASN A 13 -7.69 -4.53 31.22
C ASN A 13 -8.35 -5.12 29.97
N VAL A 14 -9.63 -5.53 30.07
CA VAL A 14 -10.35 -6.24 29.01
C VAL A 14 -10.22 -5.57 27.63
N PHE A 15 -10.39 -4.25 27.53
CA PHE A 15 -10.29 -3.54 26.25
C PHE A 15 -8.85 -3.46 25.72
N ALA A 16 -7.87 -3.27 26.59
CA ALA A 16 -6.47 -3.31 26.19
C ALA A 16 -6.06 -4.72 25.71
N ASN A 17 -6.58 -5.77 26.34
CA ASN A 17 -6.34 -7.15 25.96
C ASN A 17 -7.01 -7.46 24.60
N MET A 18 -8.21 -6.96 24.35
CA MET A 18 -8.87 -7.04 23.03
C MET A 18 -8.03 -6.33 21.95
N SER A 19 -7.58 -5.10 22.21
CA SER A 19 -6.77 -4.33 21.26
C SER A 19 -5.38 -4.92 21.00
N ALA A 20 -4.84 -5.69 21.94
CA ALA A 20 -3.55 -6.36 21.77
C ALA A 20 -3.53 -7.34 20.59
N GLY A 21 -4.65 -8.00 20.29
CA GLY A 21 -4.76 -8.92 19.15
C GLY A 21 -4.64 -8.26 17.77
N ILE A 22 -4.80 -6.93 17.71
CA ILE A 22 -4.79 -6.14 16.46
C ILE A 22 -3.75 -5.01 16.47
N SER A 23 -2.85 -5.00 17.46
CA SER A 23 -1.82 -3.96 17.63
C SER A 23 -0.43 -4.56 17.66
N CYS A 24 0.56 -3.90 17.06
CA CYS A 24 1.95 -4.37 17.09
C CYS A 24 2.69 -3.99 18.39
N SER A 25 2.13 -3.07 19.17
CA SER A 25 2.60 -2.67 20.50
C SER A 25 1.43 -2.15 21.33
N VAL A 26 1.46 -2.41 22.64
CA VAL A 26 0.49 -1.94 23.63
C VAL A 26 1.25 -1.30 24.79
N ALA A 27 0.94 -0.05 25.12
CA ALA A 27 1.52 0.67 26.26
C ALA A 27 0.43 1.05 27.27
N LYS A 28 0.70 0.78 28.55
CA LYS A 28 -0.13 1.21 29.68
C LYS A 28 0.61 2.25 30.50
N LEU A 29 0.17 3.50 30.45
CA LEU A 29 0.87 4.64 31.05
C LEU A 29 0.50 4.83 32.53
N ASN A 30 0.73 3.80 33.35
CA ASN A 30 0.32 3.79 34.76
C ASN A 30 1.33 4.46 35.70
N ASP A 31 2.55 4.74 35.23
CA ASP A 31 3.63 5.35 36.02
C ASP A 31 4.23 6.55 35.27
N PRO A 32 4.30 7.75 35.88
CA PRO A 32 4.86 8.94 35.24
C PRO A 32 6.35 8.81 34.89
N ARG A 33 7.08 7.93 35.58
CA ARG A 33 8.52 7.71 35.34
C ARG A 33 8.77 7.01 34.00
N ASP A 34 7.85 6.13 33.58
CA ASP A 34 7.99 5.32 32.36
C ASP A 34 7.20 5.88 31.17
N ALA A 35 6.23 6.77 31.42
CA ALA A 35 5.26 7.21 30.42
C ALA A 35 5.90 7.74 29.13
N ALA A 36 6.92 8.60 29.24
CA ALA A 36 7.62 9.13 28.06
C ALA A 36 8.31 8.04 27.25
N ALA A 37 8.96 7.08 27.91
CA ALA A 37 9.67 5.99 27.24
C ALA A 37 8.69 5.07 26.50
N TYR A 38 7.55 4.74 27.12
CA TYR A 38 6.51 3.91 26.52
C TYR A 38 5.79 4.59 25.35
N ILE A 39 5.56 5.89 25.42
CA ILE A 39 5.03 6.65 24.28
C ILE A 39 6.00 6.55 23.10
N ASP A 40 7.28 6.87 23.31
CA ASP A 40 8.27 6.87 22.23
C ASP A 40 8.48 5.49 21.61
N SER A 41 8.62 4.45 22.44
CA SER A 41 8.79 3.08 21.94
C SER A 41 7.57 2.65 21.13
N THR A 42 6.37 2.99 21.58
CA THR A 42 5.12 2.61 20.91
C THR A 42 4.93 3.37 19.59
N LEU A 43 5.24 4.67 19.55
CA LEU A 43 5.23 5.47 18.32
C LEU A 43 6.30 4.98 17.32
N LYS A 44 7.47 4.59 17.80
CA LYS A 44 8.52 3.97 16.98
C LYS A 44 8.03 2.67 16.33
N GLU A 45 7.41 1.77 17.09
CA GLU A 45 6.87 0.51 16.55
C GLU A 45 5.75 0.75 15.53
N CYS A 46 4.86 1.72 15.79
CA CYS A 46 3.82 2.15 14.85
C CYS A 46 4.43 2.56 13.50
N TRP A 47 5.46 3.41 13.55
CA TRP A 47 6.14 3.91 12.35
C TRP A 47 6.93 2.82 11.62
N VAL A 48 7.81 2.11 12.32
CA VAL A 48 8.74 1.13 11.74
C VAL A 48 7.98 -0.05 11.14
N ARG A 49 6.95 -0.54 11.83
CA ARG A 49 6.16 -1.70 11.35
C ARG A 49 5.02 -1.31 10.42
N SER A 50 4.66 -0.02 10.35
CA SER A 50 3.47 0.48 9.64
C SER A 50 2.21 -0.28 10.07
N ARG A 51 2.01 -0.44 11.38
CA ARG A 51 0.91 -1.20 12.00
C ARG A 51 0.30 -0.42 13.17
N PRO A 52 -0.99 -0.66 13.51
CA PRO A 52 -1.63 -0.02 14.66
C PRO A 52 -0.92 -0.31 15.98
N VAL A 53 -1.02 0.63 16.90
CA VAL A 53 -0.57 0.50 18.29
C VAL A 53 -1.66 1.00 19.23
N TYR A 54 -1.61 0.57 20.49
CA TYR A 54 -2.60 0.94 21.49
C TYR A 54 -1.93 1.54 22.72
N ILE A 55 -2.38 2.72 23.16
CA ILE A 55 -1.86 3.41 24.34
C ILE A 55 -3.03 3.69 25.28
N THR A 56 -2.99 3.15 26.51
CA THR A 56 -3.93 3.55 27.56
C THR A 56 -3.31 4.64 28.42
N LEU A 57 -4.00 5.78 28.52
CA LEU A 57 -3.61 6.91 29.35
C LEU A 57 -4.67 7.12 30.44
N PRO A 58 -4.39 6.77 31.71
CA PRO A 58 -5.28 7.09 32.83
C PRO A 58 -5.54 8.60 32.92
N VAL A 59 -6.75 8.99 33.31
CA VAL A 59 -7.17 10.41 33.28
C VAL A 59 -6.38 11.27 34.28
N ASP A 60 -6.05 10.70 35.44
CA ASP A 60 -5.22 11.34 36.46
C ASP A 60 -3.76 11.49 36.01
N MET A 61 -3.29 10.62 35.13
CA MET A 61 -1.94 10.64 34.55
C MET A 61 -1.72 11.80 33.58
N VAL A 62 -2.76 12.33 32.93
CA VAL A 62 -2.66 13.42 31.93
C VAL A 62 -2.01 14.68 32.49
N LYS A 63 -2.24 14.98 33.77
CA LYS A 63 -1.70 16.18 34.44
C LYS A 63 -0.39 15.94 35.20
N GLN A 64 0.08 14.70 35.27
CA GLN A 64 1.31 14.38 35.97
C GLN A 64 2.51 14.99 35.25
N LYS A 65 3.46 15.53 36.03
CA LYS A 65 4.71 16.03 35.48
C LYS A 65 5.66 14.86 35.28
N ILE A 66 6.31 14.84 34.12
CA ILE A 66 7.35 13.86 33.77
C ILE A 66 8.63 14.58 33.37
N GLU A 67 9.72 13.82 33.26
CA GLU A 67 11.01 14.32 32.78
C GLU A 67 10.89 14.78 31.31
N GLY A 68 11.29 16.03 31.02
CA GLY A 68 11.09 16.65 29.71
C GLY A 68 12.30 16.62 28.76
N LYS A 69 13.50 16.22 29.21
CA LYS A 69 14.74 16.19 28.42
C LYS A 69 14.59 15.29 27.20
N ARG A 70 13.78 14.24 27.26
CA ARG A 70 13.51 13.37 26.10
C ARG A 70 12.92 14.11 24.90
N LEU A 71 12.18 15.22 25.10
CA LEU A 71 11.68 16.05 23.99
C LEU A 71 12.79 16.71 23.17
N LYS A 72 14.02 16.80 23.71
CA LYS A 72 15.19 17.32 22.98
C LYS A 72 15.83 16.28 22.06
N THR A 73 15.40 15.03 22.13
CA THR A 73 15.91 13.93 21.31
C THR A 73 14.77 13.35 20.47
N PRO A 74 14.77 13.54 19.14
CA PRO A 74 13.76 12.96 18.28
C PRO A 74 13.70 11.43 18.42
N ILE A 75 12.51 10.85 18.26
CA ILE A 75 12.35 9.40 18.18
C ILE A 75 13.13 8.89 16.96
N ASP A 76 13.99 7.88 17.15
CA ASP A 76 14.71 7.27 16.04
C ASP A 76 13.77 6.39 15.21
N LEU A 77 13.31 6.96 14.10
CA LEU A 77 12.38 6.35 13.14
C LEU A 77 13.08 5.60 12.00
N ARG A 78 14.41 5.47 12.04
CA ARG A 78 15.15 4.73 11.01
C ARG A 78 14.79 3.24 11.06
N LEU A 79 14.66 2.65 9.87
CA LEU A 79 14.61 1.20 9.77
C LEU A 79 15.99 0.65 10.12
N PRO A 80 16.10 -0.49 10.84
CA PRO A 80 17.41 -1.08 11.08
C PRO A 80 18.09 -1.48 9.76
N ASP A 81 19.41 -1.41 9.74
CA ASP A 81 20.19 -1.86 8.59
C ASP A 81 20.14 -3.39 8.49
N ASN A 82 20.33 -3.90 7.28
CA ASN A 82 20.56 -5.32 7.10
C ASN A 82 22.00 -5.67 7.52
N ASP A 83 22.17 -6.93 7.90
CA ASP A 83 23.48 -7.57 7.91
C ASP A 83 24.08 -7.51 6.49
N GLN A 84 25.27 -6.91 6.37
CA GLN A 84 25.85 -6.57 5.07
C GLN A 84 26.24 -7.81 4.26
N GLU A 85 26.83 -8.82 4.91
CA GLU A 85 27.23 -10.06 4.25
C GLU A 85 26.01 -10.84 3.74
N LYS A 86 24.95 -10.94 4.55
CA LYS A 86 23.69 -11.56 4.13
C LYS A 86 23.02 -10.78 3.01
N GLU A 87 23.01 -9.45 3.09
CA GLU A 87 22.45 -8.61 2.03
C GLU A 87 23.20 -8.81 0.71
N ASP A 88 24.54 -8.78 0.73
CA ASP A 88 25.36 -8.96 -0.46
C ASP A 88 25.16 -10.34 -1.08
N TYR A 89 25.09 -11.41 -0.27
CA TYR A 89 24.78 -12.75 -0.76
C TYR A 89 23.41 -12.82 -1.45
N VAL A 90 22.38 -12.21 -0.87
CA VAL A 90 21.04 -12.18 -1.46
C VAL A 90 21.07 -11.39 -2.76
N VAL A 91 21.72 -10.22 -2.79
CA VAL A 91 21.86 -9.41 -4.01
C VAL A 91 22.54 -10.20 -5.12
N ASP A 92 23.65 -10.87 -4.84
CA ASP A 92 24.36 -11.69 -5.82
C ASP A 92 23.49 -12.82 -6.37
N THR A 93 22.71 -13.45 -5.48
CA THR A 93 21.77 -14.50 -5.86
C THR A 93 20.66 -13.97 -6.77
N VAL A 94 20.09 -12.81 -6.45
CA VAL A 94 19.05 -12.17 -7.28
C VAL A 94 19.62 -11.78 -8.64
N LEU A 95 20.80 -11.13 -8.67
CA LEU A 95 21.46 -10.72 -9.91
C LEU A 95 21.79 -11.91 -10.81
N LYS A 96 22.23 -13.03 -10.24
CA LYS A 96 22.47 -14.27 -11.00
C LYS A 96 21.22 -14.72 -11.77
N TYR A 97 20.05 -14.73 -11.11
CA TYR A 97 18.80 -15.09 -11.78
C TYR A 97 18.36 -14.01 -12.76
N LEU A 98 18.51 -12.74 -12.41
CA LEU A 98 18.12 -11.62 -13.24
C LEU A 98 18.89 -11.55 -14.57
N HIS A 99 20.20 -11.84 -14.55
CA HIS A 99 21.01 -11.90 -15.76
C HIS A 99 20.75 -13.15 -16.61
N ALA A 100 20.34 -14.25 -16.01
CA ALA A 100 20.01 -15.49 -16.72
C ALA A 100 18.60 -15.46 -17.36
N ALA A 101 17.70 -14.62 -16.83
CA ALA A 101 16.34 -14.49 -17.30
C ALA A 101 16.27 -13.91 -18.72
N LYS A 102 15.43 -14.49 -19.56
CA LYS A 102 15.15 -14.02 -20.93
C LYS A 102 13.92 -13.13 -20.97
N ARG A 103 12.98 -13.31 -20.04
CA ARG A 103 11.73 -12.57 -19.91
C ARG A 103 11.46 -12.17 -18.45
N PRO A 104 12.35 -11.38 -17.83
CA PRO A 104 12.11 -10.86 -16.48
C PRO A 104 10.99 -9.81 -16.46
N ALA A 105 10.16 -9.85 -15.41
CA ALA A 105 9.11 -8.86 -15.15
C ALA A 105 9.11 -8.43 -13.67
N ILE A 106 8.59 -7.23 -13.40
CA ILE A 106 8.39 -6.69 -12.05
C ILE A 106 6.90 -6.67 -11.75
N ILE A 107 6.50 -7.12 -10.56
CA ILE A 107 5.14 -6.90 -10.02
C ILE A 107 5.28 -6.14 -8.71
N VAL A 108 4.74 -4.92 -8.64
CA VAL A 108 4.75 -4.08 -7.44
C VAL A 108 3.39 -4.15 -6.74
N ASP A 109 3.41 -4.30 -5.43
CA ASP A 109 2.19 -4.50 -4.63
C ASP A 109 2.25 -3.69 -3.31
N ALA A 110 1.18 -3.79 -2.51
CA ALA A 110 0.83 -2.95 -1.38
C ALA A 110 2.00 -2.63 -0.43
N CYS A 111 2.80 -3.64 -0.05
CA CYS A 111 3.87 -3.42 0.92
C CYS A 111 4.98 -2.50 0.40
N ALA A 112 5.12 -2.31 -0.92
CA ALA A 112 6.04 -1.32 -1.47
C ALA A 112 5.65 0.11 -1.03
N ILE A 113 4.35 0.42 -1.11
CA ILE A 113 3.78 1.69 -0.65
C ILE A 113 3.84 1.75 0.89
N ARG A 114 3.34 0.72 1.57
CA ARG A 114 3.17 0.72 3.04
C ARG A 114 4.48 0.78 3.82
N HIS A 115 5.58 0.28 3.22
CA HIS A 115 6.90 0.29 3.82
C HIS A 115 7.88 1.29 3.17
N ARG A 116 7.35 2.28 2.43
CA ARG A 116 8.11 3.47 1.99
C ARG A 116 9.34 3.12 1.14
N VAL A 117 9.14 2.30 0.11
CA VAL A 117 10.19 1.93 -0.86
C VAL A 117 9.89 2.37 -2.30
N LEU A 118 8.99 3.33 -2.49
CA LEU A 118 8.61 3.81 -3.83
C LEU A 118 9.79 4.45 -4.57
N ASP A 119 10.69 5.15 -3.87
CA ASP A 119 11.88 5.74 -4.47
C ASP A 119 12.79 4.67 -5.10
N GLU A 120 13.02 3.56 -4.38
CA GLU A 120 13.76 2.42 -4.93
C GLU A 120 13.05 1.79 -6.13
N ILE A 121 11.71 1.71 -6.10
CA ILE A 121 10.92 1.17 -7.20
C ILE A 121 11.04 2.06 -8.43
N HIS A 122 10.88 3.37 -8.30
CA HIS A 122 10.96 4.31 -9.42
C HIS A 122 12.36 4.28 -10.05
N ASP A 123 13.41 4.20 -9.23
CA ASP A 123 14.78 4.04 -9.70
C ASP A 123 14.99 2.71 -10.44
N LEU A 124 14.49 1.60 -9.89
CA LEU A 124 14.61 0.27 -10.51
C LEU A 124 13.87 0.23 -11.84
N VAL A 125 12.62 0.68 -11.89
CA VAL A 125 11.79 0.67 -13.10
C VAL A 125 12.43 1.53 -14.19
N SER A 126 12.88 2.73 -13.85
CA SER A 126 13.48 3.65 -14.83
C SER A 126 14.83 3.17 -15.35
N LYS A 127 15.70 2.64 -14.48
CA LYS A 127 17.05 2.19 -14.88
C LYS A 127 17.07 0.82 -15.54
N SER A 128 16.19 -0.09 -15.13
CA SER A 128 16.17 -1.47 -15.64
C SER A 128 15.46 -1.58 -16.98
N GLY A 129 14.46 -0.72 -17.24
CA GLY A 129 13.59 -0.80 -18.42
C GLY A 129 12.71 -2.06 -18.47
N LEU A 130 12.66 -2.85 -17.39
CA LEU A 130 11.90 -4.10 -17.32
C LEU A 130 10.39 -3.85 -17.43
N PRO A 131 9.63 -4.75 -18.09
CA PRO A 131 8.18 -4.77 -17.99
C PRO A 131 7.73 -4.74 -16.53
N THR A 132 6.96 -3.73 -16.18
CA THR A 132 6.55 -3.46 -14.81
C THR A 132 5.05 -3.42 -14.69
N PHE A 133 4.53 -4.21 -13.77
CA PHE A 133 3.11 -4.36 -13.50
C PHE A 133 2.83 -4.02 -12.04
N VAL A 134 1.58 -3.76 -11.74
CA VAL A 134 1.10 -3.60 -10.36
C VAL A 134 0.05 -4.65 -10.04
N ALA A 135 0.02 -5.12 -8.80
CA ALA A 135 -1.16 -5.81 -8.28
C ALA A 135 -2.25 -4.78 -7.91
N PRO A 136 -3.53 -5.17 -7.78
CA PRO A 136 -4.61 -4.27 -7.42
C PRO A 136 -4.32 -3.35 -6.22
N MET A 137 -3.79 -3.90 -5.13
CA MET A 137 -3.48 -3.16 -3.91
C MET A 137 -2.17 -2.34 -4.01
N GLY A 138 -1.38 -2.58 -5.06
CA GLY A 138 -0.20 -1.80 -5.44
C GLY A 138 -0.47 -0.70 -6.47
N LYS A 139 -1.72 -0.52 -6.94
CA LYS A 139 -2.02 0.52 -7.94
C LYS A 139 -1.61 1.91 -7.43
N GLY A 140 -1.02 2.72 -8.31
CA GLY A 140 -0.40 4.00 -7.96
C GLY A 140 1.03 3.90 -7.38
N ALA A 141 1.60 2.70 -7.21
CA ALA A 141 3.00 2.55 -6.80
C ALA A 141 4.00 2.87 -7.93
N VAL A 142 3.58 2.72 -9.19
CA VAL A 142 4.42 2.89 -10.39
C VAL A 142 3.80 3.97 -11.27
N ASP A 143 4.65 4.77 -11.93
CA ASP A 143 4.22 5.74 -12.93
C ASP A 143 3.69 5.01 -14.18
N GLU A 144 2.36 5.03 -14.35
CA GLU A 144 1.66 4.34 -15.44
C GLU A 144 1.85 5.02 -16.82
N THR A 145 2.54 6.17 -16.86
CA THR A 145 2.92 6.86 -18.11
C THR A 145 4.20 6.30 -18.73
N LEU A 146 4.98 5.52 -17.97
CA LEU A 146 6.25 4.96 -18.44
C LEU A 146 6.06 3.94 -19.57
N PRO A 147 6.98 3.89 -20.55
CA PRO A 147 6.86 2.98 -21.70
C PRO A 147 6.98 1.51 -21.31
N ASN A 148 7.56 1.21 -20.16
CA ASN A 148 7.70 -0.14 -19.63
C ASN A 148 6.58 -0.55 -18.64
N TYR A 149 5.57 0.31 -18.42
CA TYR A 149 4.39 -0.07 -17.63
C TYR A 149 3.48 -1.00 -18.44
N GLY A 150 3.19 -2.16 -17.86
CA GLY A 150 2.43 -3.24 -18.50
C GLY A 150 1.00 -3.40 -18.00
N GLY A 151 0.56 -2.70 -16.95
CA GLY A 151 -0.82 -2.77 -16.45
C GLY A 151 -0.99 -3.47 -15.10
N VAL A 152 -2.24 -3.81 -14.79
CA VAL A 152 -2.64 -4.44 -13.51
C VAL A 152 -2.71 -5.96 -13.66
N TYR A 153 -1.93 -6.71 -12.88
CA TYR A 153 -1.99 -8.17 -12.83
C TYR A 153 -2.74 -8.66 -11.59
N ALA A 154 -3.88 -9.28 -11.82
CA ALA A 154 -4.80 -9.82 -10.81
C ALA A 154 -5.24 -11.28 -11.14
N GLY A 155 -4.41 -12.06 -11.84
CA GLY A 155 -4.79 -13.42 -12.28
C GLY A 155 -5.87 -13.34 -13.36
N ASP A 156 -6.98 -14.06 -13.18
CA ASP A 156 -8.10 -14.05 -14.13
C ASP A 156 -8.84 -12.70 -14.21
N GLY A 157 -8.61 -11.79 -13.26
CA GLY A 157 -9.08 -10.40 -13.34
C GLY A 157 -8.24 -9.49 -14.24
N SER A 158 -7.13 -9.98 -14.78
CA SER A 158 -6.25 -9.21 -15.68
C SER A 158 -6.78 -9.23 -17.11
N THR A 159 -6.36 -8.27 -17.93
CA THR A 159 -6.52 -8.40 -19.39
C THR A 159 -5.71 -9.60 -19.89
N ALA A 160 -6.16 -10.22 -21.00
CA ALA A 160 -5.51 -11.40 -21.56
C ALA A 160 -4.01 -11.19 -21.81
N GLN A 161 -3.64 -10.03 -22.38
CA GLN A 161 -2.25 -9.71 -22.70
C GLN A 161 -1.38 -9.55 -21.44
N VAL A 162 -1.92 -8.99 -20.35
CA VAL A 162 -1.21 -8.86 -19.06
C VAL A 162 -0.99 -10.22 -18.44
N ARG A 163 -2.04 -11.05 -18.39
CA ARG A 163 -1.97 -12.41 -17.84
C ARG A 163 -0.95 -13.25 -18.60
N GLU A 164 -1.05 -13.28 -19.93
CA GLU A 164 -0.14 -14.03 -20.80
C GLU A 164 1.32 -13.57 -20.66
N HIS A 165 1.55 -12.25 -20.53
CA HIS A 165 2.90 -11.74 -20.36
C HIS A 165 3.52 -12.22 -19.04
N ILE A 166 2.81 -12.03 -17.93
CA ILE A 166 3.30 -12.39 -16.59
C ILE A 166 3.47 -13.91 -16.44
N GLU A 167 2.49 -14.70 -16.86
CA GLU A 167 2.52 -16.16 -16.66
C GLU A 167 3.56 -16.85 -17.55
N ALA A 168 3.97 -16.21 -18.64
CA ALA A 168 5.06 -16.68 -19.50
C ALA A 168 6.45 -16.09 -19.13
N SER A 169 6.55 -15.30 -18.06
CA SER A 169 7.83 -14.79 -17.55
C SER A 169 8.64 -15.90 -16.89
N ASP A 170 9.94 -15.92 -17.18
CA ASP A 170 10.89 -16.87 -16.58
C ASP A 170 11.54 -16.34 -15.29
N LEU A 171 11.33 -15.05 -14.98
CA LEU A 171 11.63 -14.46 -13.69
C LEU A 171 10.64 -13.34 -13.35
N ILE A 172 10.17 -13.32 -12.11
CA ILE A 172 9.27 -12.32 -11.55
C ILE A 172 9.91 -11.76 -10.28
N LEU A 173 10.16 -10.46 -10.28
CA LEU A 173 10.50 -9.70 -9.07
C LEU A 173 9.19 -9.22 -8.45
N SER A 174 8.68 -9.95 -7.46
CA SER A 174 7.45 -9.60 -6.74
C SER A 174 7.80 -8.71 -5.55
N ILE A 175 7.46 -7.42 -5.63
CA ILE A 175 7.89 -6.43 -4.64
C ILE A 175 6.73 -5.98 -3.78
N GLY A 176 6.78 -6.34 -2.50
CA GLY A 176 5.76 -5.99 -1.53
C GLY A 176 4.45 -6.77 -1.69
N GLY A 177 4.52 -8.00 -2.21
CA GLY A 177 3.36 -8.85 -2.48
C GLY A 177 2.47 -9.17 -1.27
N ILE A 178 1.15 -9.03 -1.43
CA ILE A 178 0.10 -9.53 -0.54
C ILE A 178 -0.88 -10.36 -1.36
N LYS A 179 -0.80 -11.69 -1.25
CA LYS A 179 -1.61 -12.62 -2.07
C LYS A 179 -2.97 -12.88 -1.42
N SER A 180 -3.80 -11.85 -1.27
CA SER A 180 -5.20 -12.00 -0.80
C SER A 180 -6.13 -12.41 -1.94
N ASP A 181 -7.31 -12.92 -1.59
CA ASP A 181 -8.35 -13.34 -2.53
C ASP A 181 -8.73 -12.23 -3.52
N PHE A 182 -9.08 -11.02 -3.08
CA PHE A 182 -9.41 -9.92 -3.98
C PHE A 182 -8.20 -9.38 -4.75
N ASN A 183 -7.01 -9.40 -4.16
CA ASN A 183 -5.79 -8.94 -4.84
C ASN A 183 -5.33 -9.91 -5.94
N THR A 184 -5.81 -11.15 -5.92
CA THR A 184 -5.44 -12.23 -6.87
C THR A 184 -6.65 -12.84 -7.58
N THR A 185 -7.80 -12.18 -7.51
CA THR A 185 -9.09 -12.63 -8.06
C THR A 185 -9.36 -14.11 -7.77
N GLY A 186 -9.52 -14.43 -6.49
CA GLY A 186 -9.81 -15.80 -6.03
C GLY A 186 -8.62 -16.75 -6.13
N PHE A 187 -7.40 -16.28 -5.90
CA PHE A 187 -6.17 -17.07 -5.99
C PHE A 187 -5.89 -17.65 -7.38
N THR A 188 -6.33 -16.94 -8.43
CA THR A 188 -6.10 -17.33 -9.83
C THR A 188 -4.76 -16.84 -10.36
N TYR A 189 -3.88 -16.34 -9.49
CA TYR A 189 -2.47 -16.10 -9.77
C TYR A 189 -1.73 -17.39 -10.12
N ARG A 190 -1.14 -17.48 -11.32
CA ARG A 190 -0.40 -18.66 -11.79
C ARG A 190 1.07 -18.36 -12.07
N VAL A 191 1.74 -17.85 -11.06
CA VAL A 191 3.19 -17.59 -11.09
C VAL A 191 3.94 -18.70 -10.37
N SER A 192 4.88 -19.36 -11.06
CA SER A 192 5.68 -20.44 -10.48
C SER A 192 6.63 -19.90 -9.42
N ARG A 193 6.66 -20.52 -8.23
CA ARG A 193 7.63 -20.18 -7.17
C ARG A 193 9.08 -20.36 -7.62
N LEU A 194 9.36 -21.26 -8.58
CA LEU A 194 10.69 -21.40 -9.18
C LEU A 194 11.11 -20.18 -10.00
N ASN A 195 10.15 -19.38 -10.46
CA ASN A 195 10.40 -18.19 -11.27
C ASN A 195 10.17 -16.90 -10.47
N THR A 196 9.90 -16.95 -9.16
CA THR A 196 9.59 -15.76 -8.37
C THR A 196 10.65 -15.48 -7.31
N ILE A 197 10.96 -14.19 -7.16
CA ILE A 197 11.72 -13.63 -6.04
C ILE A 197 10.80 -12.64 -5.33
N ASP A 198 10.43 -12.93 -4.09
CA ASP A 198 9.55 -12.08 -3.29
C ASP A 198 10.39 -11.14 -2.40
N PHE A 199 10.11 -9.85 -2.47
CA PHE A 199 10.74 -8.79 -1.68
C PHE A 199 9.76 -8.31 -0.61
N HIS A 200 10.12 -8.48 0.67
CA HIS A 200 9.30 -8.05 1.79
C HIS A 200 10.03 -7.06 2.71
N SER A 201 9.28 -6.42 3.60
CA SER A 201 9.77 -5.38 4.48
C SER A 201 10.74 -5.87 5.56
N ASN A 202 10.74 -7.17 5.86
CA ASN A 202 11.57 -7.79 6.90
C ASN A 202 12.21 -9.13 6.51
N TYR A 203 12.03 -9.59 5.27
CA TYR A 203 12.68 -10.79 4.73
C TYR A 203 12.69 -10.74 3.20
N MET A 204 13.50 -11.61 2.60
CA MET A 204 13.54 -11.87 1.16
C MET A 204 13.24 -13.35 0.92
N VAL A 205 12.59 -13.68 -0.20
CA VAL A 205 12.44 -15.06 -0.65
C VAL A 205 13.00 -15.15 -2.06
N VAL A 206 14.02 -15.98 -2.25
CA VAL A 206 14.52 -16.33 -3.58
C VAL A 206 14.07 -17.75 -3.86
N ARG A 207 13.01 -17.91 -4.68
CA ARG A 207 12.38 -19.19 -4.96
C ARG A 207 11.89 -19.91 -3.69
N TYR A 208 12.56 -20.98 -3.28
CA TYR A 208 12.23 -21.73 -2.07
C TYR A 208 13.08 -21.34 -0.86
N SER A 209 14.07 -20.47 -1.04
CA SER A 209 14.98 -20.05 0.02
C SER A 209 14.51 -18.74 0.63
N GLU A 210 14.25 -18.75 1.93
CA GLU A 210 13.91 -17.55 2.70
C GLU A 210 15.16 -17.00 3.40
N TYR A 211 15.27 -15.68 3.44
CA TYR A 211 16.33 -14.94 4.10
C TYR A 211 15.71 -14.00 5.14
N PRO A 212 15.43 -14.51 6.36
CA PRO A 212 14.83 -13.70 7.43
C PRO A 212 15.73 -12.53 7.83
N GLY A 213 15.13 -11.38 8.09
CA GLY A 213 15.83 -10.17 8.53
C GLY A 213 16.46 -9.35 7.39
N VAL A 214 16.58 -9.89 6.18
CA VAL A 214 17.06 -9.15 5.01
C VAL A 214 15.91 -8.35 4.41
N ARG A 215 15.95 -7.02 4.52
CA ARG A 215 14.90 -6.11 4.08
C ARG A 215 15.04 -5.72 2.61
N MET A 216 13.91 -5.64 1.91
CA MET A 216 13.86 -5.25 0.49
C MET A 216 14.52 -3.92 0.16
N LYS A 217 14.49 -2.92 1.04
CA LYS A 217 14.99 -1.57 0.74
C LYS A 217 16.50 -1.57 0.40
N GLY A 218 17.32 -2.22 1.23
CA GLY A 218 18.77 -2.35 0.99
C GLY A 218 19.07 -3.16 -0.26
N VAL A 219 18.41 -4.33 -0.39
CA VAL A 219 18.57 -5.23 -1.54
C VAL A 219 18.23 -4.53 -2.85
N LEU A 220 17.10 -3.83 -2.95
CA LEU A 220 16.72 -3.06 -4.14
C LEU A 220 17.78 -2.02 -4.48
N ARG A 221 18.26 -1.26 -3.49
CA ARG A 221 19.29 -0.24 -3.68
C ARG A 221 20.59 -0.83 -4.23
N LYS A 222 21.06 -1.96 -3.70
CA LYS A 222 22.26 -2.65 -4.19
C LYS A 222 22.06 -3.27 -5.58
N ILE A 223 20.89 -3.86 -5.86
CA ILE A 223 20.54 -4.35 -7.21
C ILE A 223 20.62 -3.21 -8.22
N ILE A 224 19.98 -2.06 -7.95
CA ILE A 224 19.97 -0.90 -8.84
C ILE A 224 21.40 -0.44 -9.19
N ASN A 225 22.33 -0.51 -8.24
CA ASN A 225 23.71 -0.10 -8.44
C ASN A 225 24.57 -1.13 -9.19
N ARG A 226 24.16 -2.41 -9.18
CA ARG A 226 25.00 -3.54 -9.64
C ARG A 226 24.41 -4.30 -10.84
N MET A 227 23.15 -4.07 -11.21
CA MET A 227 22.42 -4.85 -12.21
C MET A 227 22.91 -4.75 -13.65
N GLY A 228 23.71 -3.73 -14.01
CA GLY A 228 24.25 -3.59 -15.35
C GLY A 228 23.19 -3.70 -16.46
N LYS A 229 23.54 -4.41 -17.55
CA LYS A 229 22.62 -4.66 -18.68
C LYS A 229 21.76 -5.90 -18.43
N LEU A 230 20.47 -5.78 -18.76
CA LEU A 230 19.47 -6.83 -18.60
C LEU A 230 18.82 -7.19 -19.95
N ASN A 231 18.20 -8.37 -20.02
CA ASN A 231 17.34 -8.74 -21.13
C ASN A 231 15.96 -8.10 -20.93
N ILE A 232 15.54 -7.27 -21.89
CA ILE A 232 14.29 -6.52 -21.82
C ILE A 232 13.34 -7.04 -22.89
N THR A 233 12.09 -7.31 -22.50
CA THR A 233 10.97 -7.54 -23.41
C THR A 233 10.04 -6.33 -23.42
N ALA A 234 9.27 -6.14 -24.48
CA ALA A 234 8.25 -5.10 -24.50
C ALA A 234 7.06 -5.50 -23.62
N PRO A 235 6.52 -4.61 -22.77
CA PRO A 235 5.28 -4.88 -22.06
C PRO A 235 4.08 -4.87 -23.03
N PRO A 236 2.93 -5.44 -22.63
CA PRO A 236 1.69 -5.23 -23.37
C PRO A 236 1.26 -3.76 -23.28
N LYS A 237 0.78 -3.20 -24.39
CA LYS A 237 0.25 -1.83 -24.43
C LYS A 237 -1.06 -1.76 -23.67
N GLN A 238 -1.19 -0.78 -22.79
CA GLN A 238 -2.43 -0.47 -22.08
C GLN A 238 -3.09 0.75 -22.73
N GLU A 239 -4.30 0.58 -23.22
CA GLU A 239 -5.12 1.63 -23.82
C GLU A 239 -6.18 2.11 -22.83
N ASN A 240 -6.42 3.43 -22.80
CA ASN A 240 -7.44 4.05 -21.95
C ASN A 240 -8.59 4.55 -22.82
N VAL A 241 -9.21 3.65 -23.59
CA VAL A 241 -10.25 3.97 -24.57
C VAL A 241 -11.62 3.60 -24.02
N PRO A 242 -12.58 4.53 -23.93
CA PRO A 242 -13.96 4.21 -23.60
C PRO A 242 -14.55 3.28 -24.67
N GLU A 243 -15.17 2.18 -24.26
CA GLU A 243 -15.93 1.35 -25.20
C GLU A 243 -17.19 2.10 -25.66
N GLU A 244 -17.38 2.20 -26.97
CA GLU A 244 -18.67 2.59 -27.53
C GLU A 244 -19.65 1.43 -27.33
N ASN A 245 -20.71 1.65 -26.57
CA ASN A 245 -21.76 0.65 -26.40
C ASN A 245 -22.96 0.98 -27.31
N PRO A 246 -23.12 0.31 -28.47
CA PRO A 246 -24.21 0.58 -29.39
C PRO A 246 -25.59 0.21 -28.83
N GLN A 247 -25.67 -0.56 -27.74
CA GLN A 247 -26.92 -0.93 -27.07
C GLN A 247 -27.49 0.20 -26.21
N PHE A 248 -26.66 1.15 -25.79
CA PHE A 248 -27.06 2.30 -24.98
C PHE A 248 -26.66 3.60 -25.68
N PRO A 249 -27.47 4.10 -26.63
CA PRO A 249 -27.28 5.47 -27.13
C PRO A 249 -27.32 6.45 -25.95
N ALA A 250 -26.48 7.50 -26.01
CA ALA A 250 -26.37 8.53 -24.97
C ALA A 250 -27.77 8.93 -24.46
N PRO A 251 -28.06 8.81 -23.15
CA PRO A 251 -27.22 9.33 -22.06
C PRO A 251 -26.84 8.34 -20.92
N THR A 252 -26.85 7.02 -21.14
CA THR A 252 -26.59 6.06 -20.04
C THR A 252 -25.11 5.96 -19.69
N ILE A 253 -24.75 6.20 -18.42
CA ILE A 253 -23.40 6.00 -17.89
C ILE A 253 -23.25 4.54 -17.43
N THR A 254 -22.32 3.80 -18.04
CA THR A 254 -21.95 2.44 -17.64
C THR A 254 -20.59 2.42 -16.96
N HIS A 255 -20.25 1.35 -16.24
CA HIS A 255 -18.88 1.19 -15.71
C HIS A 255 -17.82 1.09 -16.81
N SER A 256 -18.12 0.42 -17.94
CA SER A 256 -17.19 0.32 -19.08
C SER A 256 -16.91 1.68 -19.74
N TRP A 257 -17.87 2.61 -19.68
CA TRP A 257 -17.67 3.99 -20.10
C TRP A 257 -16.96 4.83 -19.03
N LEU A 258 -17.34 4.68 -17.75
CA LEU A 258 -16.86 5.53 -16.65
C LEU A 258 -15.34 5.45 -16.44
N TRP A 259 -14.78 4.25 -16.26
CA TRP A 259 -13.41 4.11 -15.78
C TRP A 259 -12.32 4.61 -16.75
N PRO A 260 -12.44 4.39 -18.07
CA PRO A 260 -11.52 5.02 -19.02
C PRO A 260 -11.65 6.55 -19.04
N ASN A 261 -12.89 7.07 -18.97
CA ASN A 261 -13.13 8.52 -18.93
C ASN A 261 -12.58 9.17 -17.65
N VAL A 262 -12.66 8.47 -16.51
CA VAL A 262 -11.99 8.90 -15.27
C VAL A 262 -10.49 9.08 -15.53
N GLY A 263 -9.84 8.13 -16.22
CA GLY A 263 -8.41 8.24 -16.53
C GLY A 263 -8.05 9.47 -17.37
N ASN A 264 -8.95 9.91 -18.25
CA ASN A 264 -8.77 11.13 -19.05
C ASN A 264 -9.05 12.43 -18.24
N TRP A 265 -9.81 12.34 -17.15
CA TRP A 265 -10.14 13.46 -16.27
C TRP A 265 -9.17 13.63 -15.09
N LEU A 266 -8.52 12.54 -14.66
CA LEU A 266 -7.47 12.56 -13.66
C LEU A 266 -6.33 13.50 -14.10
N GLN A 267 -5.68 14.09 -13.10
CA GLN A 267 -4.54 14.99 -13.24
C GLN A 267 -3.32 14.37 -12.56
N GLU A 268 -2.14 14.85 -12.94
CA GLU A 268 -0.91 14.48 -12.24
C GLU A 268 -1.05 14.80 -10.75
N ASN A 269 -0.52 13.89 -9.92
CA ASN A 269 -0.57 14.01 -8.48
C ASN A 269 -1.99 14.08 -7.88
N ASP A 270 -3.03 13.54 -8.52
CA ASP A 270 -4.29 13.30 -7.81
C ASP A 270 -4.14 12.26 -6.69
N ILE A 271 -5.00 12.32 -5.68
CA ILE A 271 -5.21 11.22 -4.74
C ILE A 271 -6.57 10.61 -5.05
N VAL A 272 -6.57 9.33 -5.42
CA VAL A 272 -7.77 8.58 -5.77
C VAL A 272 -8.04 7.54 -4.69
N ILE A 273 -9.21 7.64 -4.07
CA ILE A 273 -9.66 6.72 -3.02
C ILE A 273 -10.84 5.94 -3.57
N THR A 274 -10.77 4.62 -3.50
CA THR A 274 -11.85 3.75 -3.99
C THR A 274 -12.38 2.88 -2.89
N GLU A 275 -13.69 2.86 -2.75
CA GLU A 275 -14.38 1.98 -1.82
C GLU A 275 -14.41 0.53 -2.31
N THR A 276 -14.49 -0.39 -1.36
CA THR A 276 -14.84 -1.80 -1.58
C THR A 276 -16.18 -1.90 -2.33
N GLY A 277 -16.21 -2.71 -3.37
CA GLY A 277 -17.32 -2.80 -4.33
C GLY A 277 -16.85 -2.44 -5.74
N THR A 278 -17.79 -2.09 -6.63
CA THR A 278 -17.49 -1.87 -8.05
C THR A 278 -16.44 -0.77 -8.28
N SER A 279 -16.32 0.21 -7.38
CA SER A 279 -15.25 1.22 -7.40
C SER A 279 -13.85 0.61 -7.31
N SER A 280 -13.63 -0.29 -6.34
CA SER A 280 -12.33 -0.93 -6.14
C SER A 280 -11.88 -1.80 -7.32
N PHE A 281 -12.81 -2.47 -8.01
CA PHE A 281 -12.49 -3.29 -9.19
C PHE A 281 -12.38 -2.45 -10.46
N GLY A 282 -13.29 -1.50 -10.63
CA GLY A 282 -13.40 -0.69 -11.82
C GLY A 282 -12.17 0.19 -12.07
N ILE A 283 -11.60 0.75 -11.00
CA ILE A 283 -10.41 1.60 -11.10
C ILE A 283 -9.21 0.86 -11.69
N TRP A 284 -9.17 -0.49 -11.68
CA TRP A 284 -8.05 -1.25 -12.26
C TRP A 284 -7.85 -0.95 -13.74
N GLY A 285 -8.96 -0.75 -14.47
CA GLY A 285 -8.96 -0.39 -15.89
C GLY A 285 -8.64 1.09 -16.17
N THR A 286 -8.58 1.93 -15.15
CA THR A 286 -8.23 3.36 -15.30
C THR A 286 -6.72 3.53 -15.38
N ARG A 287 -6.23 4.13 -16.47
CA ARG A 287 -4.82 4.53 -16.57
C ARG A 287 -4.57 5.82 -15.79
N PHE A 288 -3.55 5.82 -14.93
CA PHE A 288 -3.23 6.99 -14.10
C PHE A 288 -2.21 7.93 -14.74
N PRO A 289 -2.42 9.26 -14.65
CA PRO A 289 -1.36 10.23 -14.82
C PRO A 289 -0.21 10.02 -13.82
N LYS A 290 0.92 10.66 -14.11
CA LYS A 290 2.09 10.61 -13.24
C LYS A 290 1.78 11.10 -11.82
N GLY A 291 2.30 10.40 -10.82
CA GLY A 291 2.24 10.81 -9.41
C GLY A 291 0.88 10.59 -8.73
N VAL A 292 -0.11 10.01 -9.41
CA VAL A 292 -1.38 9.65 -8.77
C VAL A 292 -1.15 8.68 -7.62
N THR A 293 -1.73 8.98 -6.46
CA THR A 293 -1.70 8.11 -5.30
C THR A 293 -3.04 7.40 -5.18
N ALA A 294 -3.05 6.07 -5.22
CA ALA A 294 -4.24 5.27 -5.03
C ALA A 294 -4.36 4.79 -3.57
N VAL A 295 -5.57 4.84 -3.02
CA VAL A 295 -5.90 4.27 -1.71
C VAL A 295 -7.09 3.34 -1.89
N SER A 296 -6.86 2.05 -1.67
CA SER A 296 -7.89 1.02 -1.71
C SER A 296 -7.65 0.01 -0.58
N GLN A 297 -8.72 -0.45 0.06
CA GLN A 297 -8.66 -1.34 1.22
C GLN A 297 -8.87 -2.81 0.83
N VAL A 298 -8.23 -3.25 -0.26
CA VAL A 298 -8.46 -4.55 -0.93
C VAL A 298 -8.48 -5.76 0.04
N LEU A 299 -7.60 -5.78 1.04
CA LEU A 299 -7.53 -6.89 2.01
C LEU A 299 -8.61 -6.83 3.10
N TRP A 300 -8.81 -5.66 3.73
CA TRP A 300 -9.69 -5.56 4.91
C TRP A 300 -11.16 -5.39 4.53
N GLY A 301 -11.43 -4.74 3.39
CA GLY A 301 -12.74 -4.78 2.74
C GLY A 301 -13.90 -4.23 3.58
N SER A 302 -13.67 -3.28 4.49
CA SER A 302 -14.72 -2.74 5.34
C SER A 302 -15.46 -1.61 4.64
N ILE A 303 -16.65 -1.86 4.10
CA ILE A 303 -17.47 -0.82 3.47
C ILE A 303 -17.75 0.35 4.43
N GLY A 304 -17.79 1.58 3.89
CA GLY A 304 -17.86 2.83 4.64
C GLY A 304 -16.49 3.38 5.05
N TYR A 305 -15.42 2.59 4.95
CA TYR A 305 -14.05 3.02 5.23
C TYR A 305 -13.65 4.25 4.42
N SER A 306 -13.99 4.27 3.13
CA SER A 306 -13.37 5.21 2.19
C SER A 306 -13.74 6.68 2.46
N LEU A 307 -14.91 6.94 3.08
CA LEU A 307 -15.34 8.30 3.39
C LEU A 307 -14.52 8.90 4.54
N GLY A 308 -14.32 8.15 5.63
CA GLY A 308 -13.42 8.56 6.73
C GLY A 308 -11.96 8.63 6.27
N ALA A 309 -11.52 7.69 5.43
CA ALA A 309 -10.19 7.74 4.82
C ALA A 309 -9.99 9.00 3.96
N CYS A 310 -11.02 9.39 3.18
CA CYS A 310 -11.05 10.61 2.38
C CYS A 310 -10.96 11.86 3.27
N GLN A 311 -11.70 11.89 4.38
CA GLN A 311 -11.62 12.98 5.35
C GLN A 311 -10.18 13.14 5.87
N GLY A 312 -9.56 12.05 6.33
CA GLY A 312 -8.19 12.08 6.84
C GLY A 312 -7.15 12.46 5.78
N ALA A 313 -7.30 11.94 4.55
CA ALA A 313 -6.44 12.31 3.43
C ALA A 313 -6.56 13.80 3.09
N ALA A 314 -7.79 14.35 3.10
CA ALA A 314 -8.05 15.76 2.83
C ALA A 314 -7.51 16.69 3.91
N LEU A 315 -7.51 16.26 5.16
CA LEU A 315 -6.84 16.99 6.22
C LEU A 315 -5.31 17.00 6.00
N ALA A 316 -4.72 15.84 5.68
CA ALA A 316 -3.27 15.73 5.45
C ALA A 316 -2.78 16.55 4.25
N THR A 317 -3.54 16.60 3.14
CA THR A 317 -3.19 17.44 1.99
C THR A 317 -3.32 18.91 2.30
N LYS A 318 -4.36 19.32 3.03
CA LYS A 318 -4.55 20.71 3.47
C LYS A 318 -3.40 21.21 4.33
N GLU A 319 -2.86 20.36 5.21
CA GLU A 319 -1.76 20.73 6.11
C GLU A 319 -0.38 20.75 5.46
N LYS A 320 -0.11 19.81 4.54
CA LYS A 320 1.27 19.57 4.06
C LYS A 320 1.49 19.73 2.58
N MET A 321 0.54 19.27 1.75
CA MET A 321 0.74 19.15 0.32
C MET A 321 -0.61 19.23 -0.39
N PRO A 322 -1.04 20.43 -0.78
CA PRO A 322 -2.33 20.62 -1.45
C PRO A 322 -2.37 19.77 -2.73
N ARG A 323 -3.29 18.81 -2.76
CA ARG A 323 -3.54 17.88 -3.87
C ARG A 323 -5.04 17.71 -4.01
N ARG A 324 -5.52 17.53 -5.24
CA ARG A 324 -6.91 17.18 -5.51
C ARG A 324 -7.16 15.75 -5.04
N ILE A 325 -8.25 15.57 -4.29
CA ILE A 325 -8.66 14.28 -3.72
C ILE A 325 -9.99 13.90 -4.32
N ILE A 326 -10.08 12.66 -4.77
CA ILE A 326 -11.22 12.10 -5.47
C ILE A 326 -11.59 10.80 -4.78
N LEU A 327 -12.85 10.68 -4.38
CA LEU A 327 -13.42 9.49 -3.77
C LEU A 327 -14.43 8.86 -4.74
N PHE A 328 -14.31 7.56 -4.97
CA PHE A 328 -15.35 6.76 -5.61
C PHE A 328 -15.96 5.82 -4.58
N ILE A 329 -17.18 6.14 -4.12
CA ILE A 329 -17.90 5.40 -3.08
C ILE A 329 -19.26 4.94 -3.59
N GLY A 330 -19.62 3.68 -3.34
CA GLY A 330 -20.97 3.18 -3.61
C GLY A 330 -21.98 3.70 -2.60
N ASP A 331 -23.24 3.82 -3.01
CA ASP A 331 -24.36 4.31 -2.19
C ASP A 331 -24.56 3.50 -0.90
N GLY A 332 -24.47 2.17 -0.96
CA GLY A 332 -24.57 1.30 0.22
C GLY A 332 -23.43 1.56 1.22
N SER A 333 -22.19 1.65 0.74
CA SER A 333 -21.03 1.94 1.58
C SER A 333 -21.10 3.34 2.19
N PHE A 334 -21.58 4.33 1.42
CA PHE A 334 -21.73 5.71 1.86
C PHE A 334 -22.65 5.82 3.08
N GLN A 335 -23.73 5.04 3.14
CA GLN A 335 -24.68 5.05 4.25
C GLN A 335 -24.07 4.69 5.61
N LEU A 336 -22.99 3.89 5.65
CA LEU A 336 -22.40 3.45 6.91
C LEU A 336 -21.65 4.57 7.66
N THR A 337 -21.13 5.56 6.93
CA THR A 337 -20.22 6.57 7.50
C THR A 337 -20.53 8.00 7.04
N VAL A 338 -21.68 8.23 6.40
CA VAL A 338 -22.13 9.52 5.81
C VAL A 338 -21.91 10.74 6.71
N GLN A 339 -22.00 10.57 8.04
CA GLN A 339 -21.80 11.62 9.02
C GLN A 339 -20.42 12.30 8.95
N GLU A 340 -19.40 11.65 8.38
CA GLU A 340 -18.07 12.26 8.21
C GLU A 340 -18.07 13.46 7.25
N ILE A 341 -19.11 13.62 6.42
CA ILE A 341 -19.32 14.86 5.64
C ILE A 341 -19.41 16.07 6.57
N SER A 342 -20.02 15.93 7.75
CA SER A 342 -20.09 17.02 8.73
C SER A 342 -18.70 17.48 9.15
N THR A 343 -17.78 16.54 9.38
CA THR A 343 -16.37 16.81 9.72
C THR A 343 -15.66 17.52 8.57
N MET A 344 -15.86 17.05 7.34
CA MET A 344 -15.26 17.68 6.13
C MET A 344 -15.72 19.13 5.97
N ILE A 345 -17.03 19.39 6.08
CA ILE A 345 -17.60 20.75 5.98
C ILE A 345 -17.07 21.63 7.10
N ARG A 346 -17.11 21.16 8.36
CA ARG A 346 -16.63 21.92 9.53
C ARG A 346 -15.17 22.34 9.38
N ASN A 347 -14.34 21.48 8.79
CA ASN A 347 -12.92 21.75 8.59
C ASN A 347 -12.60 22.41 7.25
N GLY A 348 -13.60 22.74 6.42
CA GLY A 348 -13.40 23.31 5.09
C GLY A 348 -12.47 22.46 4.22
N LEU A 349 -12.75 21.14 4.17
CA LEU A 349 -12.07 20.18 3.29
C LEU A 349 -12.84 20.10 1.96
N THR A 350 -12.12 19.96 0.85
CA THR A 350 -12.72 20.04 -0.50
C THR A 350 -12.42 18.79 -1.36
N PRO A 351 -12.75 17.57 -0.92
CA PRO A 351 -12.67 16.39 -1.78
C PRO A 351 -13.79 16.42 -2.84
N ILE A 352 -13.54 15.76 -3.97
CA ILE A 352 -14.55 15.42 -4.98
C ILE A 352 -15.03 14.01 -4.64
N MET A 353 -16.35 13.80 -4.52
CA MET A 353 -16.95 12.53 -4.11
C MET A 353 -18.06 12.11 -5.05
#